data_AF-A0A1E1W2L6-F1
#
_entry.id   AF-A0A1E1W2L6-F1
#
_cell.length_a   1.000
_cell.length_b   1.000
_cell.length_c   1.000
_cell.angle_alpha   90.00
_cell.angle_beta   90.00
_cell.angle_gamma   90.00
#
_symmetry.space_group_name_H-M   'P 1'
#
loop_
_entity.id
_entity.type
_entity.pdbx_description
1 polymer ?
#
loop_
_entity_poly.entity_id
_entity_poly.type
_entity_poly.pdbx_seq_one_letter_code
_entity_poly.pdbx_strand_id
1 'polypeptide(L)'
;SLITDPTLMLSIKHQIMLFINTIKCYGLPTEPLPLLLQEMAEHYTEVLMQRWVVVFRDILDNASFLPIEVENQEQYDGVMDTFPYDGDELETQPFPRKFPFSSIVPAVYVQVKEFIYAWLKYSAGLGLGGGRR
;
A
#
# COMPACT_ATOMS: atom_id res chain seq x y z
N SER A 1 -5.92 -2.89 -25.12
CA SER A 1 -6.51 -2.00 -24.11
C SER A 1 -6.22 -2.61 -22.76
N LEU A 2 -5.06 -2.28 -22.16
CA LEU A 2 -4.62 -2.91 -20.92
C LEU A 2 -5.49 -2.39 -19.76
N ILE A 3 -6.00 -3.30 -18.95
CA ILE A 3 -6.81 -2.98 -17.78
C ILE A 3 -5.88 -2.38 -16.72
N THR A 4 -5.85 -1.06 -16.63
CA THR A 4 -5.05 -0.30 -15.64
C THR A 4 -5.84 0.10 -14.41
N ASP A 5 -7.14 -0.19 -14.36
CA ASP A 5 -7.98 0.14 -13.21
C ASP A 5 -7.96 -1.00 -12.16
N PRO A 6 -7.40 -0.76 -10.96
CA PRO A 6 -7.36 -1.75 -9.89
C PRO A 6 -8.75 -2.22 -9.46
N THR A 7 -9.77 -1.35 -9.55
CA THR A 7 -11.16 -1.69 -9.20
C THR A 7 -11.80 -2.60 -10.25
N LEU A 8 -11.49 -2.37 -11.53
CA LEU A 8 -11.93 -3.25 -12.62
C LEU A 8 -11.26 -4.63 -12.51
N MET A 9 -9.95 -4.68 -12.21
CA MET A 9 -9.25 -5.95 -11.97
C MET A 9 -9.85 -6.74 -10.80
N LEU A 10 -10.26 -6.06 -9.72
CA LEU A 10 -10.98 -6.66 -8.59
C LEU A 10 -12.34 -7.24 -9.01
N SER A 11 -13.10 -6.51 -9.84
CA SER A 11 -14.41 -6.97 -10.32
C SER A 11 -14.31 -8.21 -11.23
N ILE A 12 -13.33 -8.22 -12.13
CA ILE A 12 -13.08 -9.36 -13.05
C ILE A 12 -12.65 -10.59 -12.25
N LYS A 13 -11.77 -10.39 -11.26
CA LYS A 13 -11.36 -11.44 -10.33
C LYS A 13 -12.56 -12.04 -9.58
N HIS A 14 -13.51 -11.22 -9.11
CA HIS A 14 -14.71 -11.71 -8.45
C HIS A 14 -15.55 -12.58 -9.39
N GLN A 15 -15.73 -12.17 -10.64
CA GLN A 15 -16.45 -12.96 -11.64
C GLN A 15 -15.74 -14.29 -11.94
N ILE A 16 -14.41 -14.29 -12.06
CA ILE A 16 -13.63 -15.52 -12.29
C ILE A 16 -13.73 -16.45 -11.08
N MET A 17 -13.69 -15.94 -9.85
CA MET A 17 -13.90 -16.77 -8.65
C MET A 17 -15.30 -17.39 -8.59
N LEU A 18 -16.35 -16.63 -8.92
CA LEU A 18 -17.72 -17.16 -9.02
C LEU A 18 -17.82 -18.25 -10.10
N PHE A 19 -17.18 -18.04 -11.25
CA PHE A 19 -17.14 -19.01 -12.33
C PHE A 19 -16.41 -20.30 -11.92
N ILE A 20 -15.26 -20.18 -11.24
CA ILE A 20 -14.51 -21.31 -10.68
C ILE A 20 -15.37 -22.08 -9.68
N ASN A 21 -16.02 -21.40 -8.74
CA ASN A 21 -16.88 -22.05 -7.75
C ASN A 21 -18.04 -22.79 -8.42
N THR A 22 -18.63 -22.18 -9.45
CA THR A 22 -19.69 -22.80 -10.24
C THR A 22 -19.19 -24.08 -10.93
N ILE A 23 -18.05 -24.02 -11.63
CA ILE A 23 -17.44 -25.18 -12.31
C ILE A 23 -17.05 -26.29 -11.33
N LYS A 24 -16.54 -25.93 -10.15
CA LYS A 24 -16.22 -26.89 -9.08
C LYS A 24 -17.47 -27.61 -8.57
N CYS A 25 -18.61 -26.92 -8.42
CA CYS A 25 -19.88 -27.56 -8.08
C CYS A 25 -20.37 -28.56 -9.14
N TYR A 26 -19.94 -28.40 -10.40
CA TYR A 26 -20.23 -29.35 -11.49
C TYR A 26 -19.20 -30.47 -11.65
N GLY A 27 -18.14 -30.53 -10.83
CA GLY A 27 -17.15 -31.61 -10.85
C GLY A 27 -16.18 -31.60 -12.04
N LEU A 28 -16.05 -30.47 -12.73
CA LEU A 28 -15.19 -30.31 -13.91
C LEU A 28 -13.74 -29.94 -13.51
N PRO A 29 -12.73 -30.34 -14.30
CA PRO A 29 -11.32 -30.04 -13.99
C PRO A 29 -11.05 -28.54 -14.09
N THR A 30 -10.55 -27.95 -13.01
CA THR A 30 -10.27 -26.50 -12.91
C THR A 30 -8.79 -26.14 -13.02
N GLU A 31 -7.92 -27.03 -13.52
CA GLU A 31 -6.46 -26.79 -13.55
C GLU A 31 -5.97 -25.47 -14.18
N PRO A 32 -6.56 -24.91 -15.25
CA PRO A 32 -6.08 -23.64 -15.82
C PRO A 32 -6.52 -22.39 -15.04
N LEU A 33 -7.50 -22.51 -14.14
CA LEU A 33 -8.12 -21.36 -13.49
C LEU A 33 -7.32 -20.78 -12.30
N PRO A 34 -6.63 -21.59 -11.47
CA PRO A 34 -5.69 -21.09 -10.47
C PRO A 34 -4.49 -20.36 -11.09
N LEU A 35 -3.97 -20.84 -12.22
CA LEU A 35 -2.88 -20.19 -12.95
C LEU A 35 -3.31 -18.81 -13.45
N LEU A 36 -4.51 -18.69 -14.01
CA LEU A 36 -5.09 -17.40 -14.40
C LEU A 36 -5.24 -16.44 -13.22
N LEU A 37 -5.66 -16.93 -12.05
CA LEU A 37 -5.75 -16.10 -10.84
C LEU A 37 -4.38 -15.61 -10.36
N GLN A 38 -3.33 -16.42 -10.52
CA GLN A 38 -1.97 -16.02 -10.20
C GLN A 38 -1.45 -14.96 -11.18
N GLU A 39 -1.63 -15.15 -12.49
CA GLU A 39 -1.27 -14.15 -13.50
C GLU A 39 -1.99 -12.82 -13.28
N MET A 40 -3.28 -12.86 -12.90
CA MET A 40 -4.03 -11.66 -12.54
C MET A 40 -3.51 -10.98 -11.27
N ALA A 41 -2.98 -11.74 -10.31
CA ALA A 41 -2.39 -11.19 -9.09
C ALA A 41 -1.04 -10.52 -9.36
N GLU A 42 -0.23 -11.13 -10.22
CA GLU A 42 1.03 -10.57 -10.69
C GLU A 42 0.79 -9.27 -11.47
N HIS A 43 -0.15 -9.27 -12.43
CA HIS A 43 -0.51 -8.06 -13.17
C HIS A 43 -1.13 -6.96 -12.28
N TYR A 44 -1.91 -7.33 -11.26
CA TYR A 44 -2.44 -6.34 -10.30
C TYR A 44 -1.31 -5.70 -9.49
N THR A 45 -0.34 -6.50 -9.06
CA THR A 45 0.83 -6.02 -8.31
C THR A 45 1.68 -5.10 -9.17
N GLU A 46 1.87 -5.41 -10.46
CA GLU A 46 2.60 -4.57 -11.40
C GLU A 46 1.90 -3.22 -11.63
N VAL A 47 0.59 -3.22 -11.89
CA VAL A 47 -0.19 -1.98 -12.07
C VAL A 47 -0.16 -1.12 -10.80
N LEU A 48 -0.28 -1.77 -9.63
CA LEU A 48 -0.18 -1.08 -8.35
C LEU A 48 1.21 -0.44 -8.20
N MET A 49 2.29 -1.20 -8.43
CA MET A 49 3.67 -0.70 -8.38
C MET A 49 3.89 0.50 -9.31
N GLN A 50 3.44 0.43 -10.58
CA GLN A 50 3.59 1.53 -11.53
C GLN A 50 2.92 2.82 -11.05
N ARG A 51 1.71 2.73 -10.49
CA ARG A 51 1.01 3.89 -9.91
C ARG A 51 1.76 4.48 -8.73
N TRP A 52 2.27 3.62 -7.85
CA TRP A 52 3.00 4.04 -6.66
C TRP A 52 4.36 4.65 -6.98
N VAL A 53 5.04 4.20 -8.04
CA VAL A 53 6.27 4.86 -8.55
C VAL A 53 6.03 6.32 -8.92
N VAL A 54 4.88 6.64 -9.54
CA VAL A 54 4.54 8.04 -9.87
C VAL A 54 4.33 8.86 -8.61
N VAL A 55 3.64 8.31 -7.60
CA VAL A 55 3.41 9.00 -6.31
C VAL A 55 4.72 9.24 -5.58
N PHE A 56 5.61 8.24 -5.50
CA PHE A 56 6.92 8.41 -4.87
C PHE A 56 7.78 9.46 -5.58
N ARG A 57 7.72 9.50 -6.92
CA ARG A 57 8.42 10.52 -7.71
C ARG A 57 7.89 11.91 -7.38
N ASP A 58 6.58 12.10 -7.35
CA ASP A 58 5.97 13.38 -7.00
C ASP A 58 6.34 13.86 -5.59
N ILE A 59 6.41 12.93 -4.63
CA ILE A 59 6.90 13.24 -3.27
C ILE A 59 8.35 13.69 -3.28
N LEU A 60 9.22 12.99 -4.02
CA LEU A 60 10.64 13.33 -4.12
C LEU A 60 10.89 14.66 -4.84
N ASP A 61 10.12 14.94 -5.89
CA ASP A 61 10.27 16.15 -6.70
C ASP A 61 9.77 17.41 -5.95
N ASN A 62 8.74 17.28 -5.10
CA ASN A 62 8.18 18.40 -4.34
C ASN A 62 8.79 18.58 -2.94
N ALA A 63 9.54 17.61 -2.43
CA ALA A 63 10.05 17.69 -1.07
C ALA A 63 11.33 18.54 -0.96
N SER A 64 11.34 19.41 0.05
CA SER A 64 12.58 19.99 0.54
C SER A 64 13.37 18.91 1.29
N PHE A 65 14.55 18.56 0.78
CA PHE A 65 15.52 17.67 1.44
C PHE A 65 16.15 18.30 2.70
N LEU A 66 15.39 19.12 3.41
CA LEU A 66 15.76 19.82 4.62
C LEU A 66 15.16 19.11 5.84
N PRO A 67 15.83 19.15 7.00
CA PRO A 67 15.27 18.72 8.28
C PRO A 67 13.92 19.39 8.54
N ILE A 68 12.94 18.63 9.05
CA ILE A 68 11.67 19.23 9.48
C ILE A 68 11.93 20.05 10.74
N GLU A 69 11.59 21.33 10.70
CA GLU A 69 11.63 22.22 11.87
C GLU A 69 10.20 22.47 12.34
N VAL A 70 9.94 22.25 13.62
CA VAL A 70 8.63 22.49 14.23
C VAL A 70 8.76 23.57 15.30
N GLU A 71 7.87 24.56 15.24
CA GLU A 71 7.88 25.71 16.15
C GLU A 71 6.92 25.52 17.33
N ASN A 72 5.93 24.63 17.19
CA ASN A 72 4.86 24.42 18.16
C ASN A 72 4.63 22.93 18.44
N GLN A 73 4.04 22.62 19.60
CA GLN A 73 3.67 21.25 19.99
C GLN A 73 2.69 20.61 19.00
N GLU A 74 1.72 21.36 18.48
CA GLU A 74 0.75 20.83 17.50
C GLU A 74 1.43 20.32 16.21
N GLN A 75 2.47 21.01 15.76
CA GLN A 75 3.24 20.59 14.58
C GLN A 75 4.07 19.34 14.87
N TYR A 76 4.63 19.24 16.09
CA TYR A 76 5.34 18.05 16.54
C TYR A 76 4.41 16.83 16.60
N ASP A 77 3.22 16.99 17.19
CA ASP A 77 2.23 15.91 17.32
C ASP A 77 1.75 15.41 15.94
N GLY A 78 1.58 16.32 14.96
CA GLY A 78 1.22 15.94 13.60
C GLY A 78 2.30 15.10 12.88
N VAL A 79 3.58 15.39 13.13
CA VAL A 79 4.69 14.57 12.61
C VAL A 79 4.71 13.21 13.31
N MET A 80 4.50 13.17 14.62
CA MET A 80 4.47 11.93 15.42
C MET A 80 3.32 11.01 15.06
N ASP A 81 2.12 11.54 14.79
CA ASP A 81 0.97 10.75 14.34
C ASP A 81 1.24 10.09 12.97
N THR A 82 1.93 10.83 12.10
CA THR A 82 2.30 10.33 10.77
C THR A 82 3.43 9.30 10.86
N PHE A 83 4.49 9.63 11.60
CA PHE A 83 5.69 8.83 11.75
C PHE A 83 6.11 8.82 13.23
N PRO A 84 5.80 7.74 13.98
CA PRO A 84 6.19 7.64 15.37
C PRO A 84 7.72 7.51 15.45
N TYR A 85 8.36 8.52 16.02
CA TYR A 85 9.82 8.58 16.16
C TYR A 85 10.20 8.64 17.64
N ASP A 86 10.80 7.56 18.14
CA ASP A 86 11.29 7.47 19.51
C ASP A 86 12.64 8.20 19.64
N GLY A 87 12.56 9.51 19.87
CA GLY A 87 13.73 10.38 20.06
C GLY A 87 13.67 11.15 21.37
N ASP A 88 14.19 10.55 22.45
CA ASP A 88 14.29 11.15 23.80
C ASP A 88 15.00 12.53 23.79
N GLU A 89 15.96 12.71 22.87
CA GLU A 89 16.70 13.96 22.69
C GLU A 89 15.86 15.07 22.04
N LEU A 90 14.80 14.74 21.30
CA LEU A 90 13.90 15.74 20.70
C LEU A 90 12.88 16.24 21.72
N GLU A 91 12.41 15.36 22.61
CA GLU A 91 11.41 15.70 23.63
C GLU A 91 11.95 16.67 24.69
N THR A 92 13.27 16.64 24.93
CA THR A 92 13.95 17.48 25.91
C THR A 92 14.36 18.86 25.37
N GLN A 93 14.31 19.08 24.05
CA GLN A 93 14.70 20.35 23.42
C GLN A 93 13.59 21.42 23.45
N PRO A 94 13.94 22.71 23.67
CA PRO A 94 13.02 23.83 23.49
C PRO A 94 12.73 24.06 22.00
N PHE A 95 11.58 24.67 21.69
CA PHE A 95 11.24 25.03 20.32
C PHE A 95 12.16 26.15 19.78
N PRO A 96 12.48 26.14 18.46
CA PRO A 96 12.04 25.17 17.45
C PRO A 96 12.83 23.86 17.50
N ARG A 97 12.12 22.72 17.45
CA ARG A 97 12.73 21.38 17.40
C ARG A 97 13.02 21.01 15.96
N LYS A 98 14.17 20.38 15.70
CA LYS A 98 14.55 19.91 14.37
C LYS A 98 14.61 18.40 14.34
N PHE A 99 13.82 17.78 13.47
CA PHE A 99 13.88 16.34 13.24
C PHE A 99 15.15 15.96 12.47
N PRO A 100 15.74 14.77 12.73
CA PRO A 100 16.91 14.31 11.98
C PRO A 100 16.59 13.84 10.55
N PHE A 101 15.34 13.99 10.11
CA PHE A 101 14.85 13.59 8.80
C PHE A 101 14.05 14.71 8.12
N SER A 102 13.97 14.62 6.80
CA SER A 102 13.13 15.47 5.95
C SER A 102 11.68 14.99 5.91
N SER A 103 10.77 15.86 5.47
CA SER A 103 9.35 15.57 5.21
C SER A 103 9.12 14.38 4.27
N ILE A 104 10.14 13.97 3.50
CA ILE A 104 10.13 12.76 2.69
C ILE A 104 9.88 11.50 3.53
N VAL A 105 10.50 11.38 4.70
CA VAL A 105 10.41 10.16 5.53
C VAL A 105 8.97 9.88 5.97
N PRO A 106 8.26 10.82 6.63
CA PRO A 106 6.86 10.61 6.98
C PRO A 106 5.96 10.45 5.74
N ALA A 107 6.21 11.19 4.66
CA ALA A 107 5.41 11.08 3.43
C ALA A 107 5.52 9.69 2.79
N VAL A 108 6.75 9.18 2.65
CA VAL A 108 7.04 7.83 2.12
C VAL A 108 6.44 6.76 3.03
N TYR A 109 6.53 6.92 4.35
CA TYR A 109 5.96 5.97 5.30
C TYR A 109 4.44 5.80 5.14
N VAL A 110 3.68 6.89 4.99
CA VAL A 110 2.24 6.85 4.71
C VAL A 110 1.95 6.13 3.39
N GLN A 111 2.69 6.49 2.35
CA GLN A 111 2.53 5.88 1.03
C GLN A 111 2.80 4.36 1.04
N VAL A 112 3.84 3.91 1.75
CA VAL A 112 4.12 2.47 1.91
C VAL A 112 3.01 1.77 2.70
N LYS A 113 2.48 2.39 3.75
CA LYS A 113 1.31 1.85 4.49
C LYS A 113 0.10 1.65 3.57
N GLU A 114 -0.22 2.66 2.77
CA GLU A 114 -1.33 2.61 1.81
C GLU A 114 -1.09 1.57 0.71
N PHE A 115 0.14 1.43 0.23
CA PHE A 115 0.52 0.37 -0.71
C PHE A 115 0.25 -1.03 -0.13
N ILE A 116 0.74 -1.29 1.09
CA ILE A 116 0.54 -2.57 1.77
C ILE A 116 -0.95 -2.81 2.01
N TYR A 117 -1.70 -1.78 2.42
CA TYR A 117 -3.13 -1.88 2.66
C TYR A 117 -3.91 -2.22 1.37
N ALA A 118 -3.60 -1.57 0.25
CA ALA A 118 -4.20 -1.86 -1.04
C ALA A 118 -3.88 -3.29 -1.51
N TRP A 119 -2.65 -3.75 -1.31
CA TRP A 119 -2.24 -5.12 -1.62
C TRP A 119 -2.93 -6.15 -0.72
N LEU A 120 -3.03 -5.90 0.58
CA LEU A 120 -3.75 -6.75 1.54
C LEU A 120 -5.25 -6.82 1.22
N LYS A 121 -5.87 -5.71 0.84
CA LYS A 121 -7.26 -5.67 0.40
C LYS A 121 -7.48 -6.55 -0.83
N TYR A 122 -6.52 -6.57 -1.75
CA TYR A 122 -6.54 -7.49 -2.88
C TYR A 122 -6.35 -8.95 -2.46
N SER A 123 -5.39 -9.25 -1.59
CA SER A 123 -5.07 -10.63 -1.18
C SER A 123 -6.16 -11.26 -0.30
N ALA A 124 -6.82 -10.47 0.57
CA ALA A 124 -7.95 -10.94 1.39
C ALA A 124 -9.11 -11.46 0.53
N GLY A 125 -9.32 -10.87 -0.65
CA GLY A 125 -10.33 -11.35 -1.61
C GLY A 125 -9.99 -12.70 -2.28
N LEU A 126 -8.76 -13.21 -2.19
CA LEU A 126 -8.37 -14.53 -2.74
C LEU A 126 -8.65 -15.70 -1.81
N GLY A 127 -9.11 -15.49 -0.58
CA GLY A 127 -9.21 -16.58 0.39
C GLY A 127 -7.84 -17.16 0.77
N LEU A 128 -6.74 -16.41 0.58
CA LEU A 128 -5.40 -16.76 1.06
C LEU A 128 -5.20 -16.43 2.56
N GLY A 129 -6.28 -16.10 3.28
CA GLY A 129 -6.35 -16.08 4.74
C GLY A 129 -6.70 -17.43 5.37
N GLY A 130 -6.80 -18.50 4.58
CA GLY A 130 -7.04 -19.87 5.05
C GLY A 130 -5.78 -20.56 5.57
N GLY A 131 -5.08 -19.94 6.52
CA GLY A 131 -4.10 -20.65 7.32
C GLY A 131 -4.81 -21.67 8.21
N ARG A 132 -4.65 -22.96 7.88
CA ARG A 132 -4.81 -24.17 8.69
C ARG A 132 -5.78 -24.06 9.89
N ARG A 133 -6.91 -24.75 9.79
CA ARG A 133 -7.41 -25.60 10.88
C ARG A 133 -7.79 -26.95 10.30
#